data_AF-A0A2K8TB04-F1
#
_entry.id   AF-A0A2K8TB04-F1
#
_cell.length_a   1.000
_cell.length_b   1.000
_cell.length_c   1.000
_cell.angle_alpha   90.00
_cell.angle_beta   90.00
_cell.angle_gamma   90.00
#
_symmetry.space_group_name_H-M   'P 1'
#
loop_
_entity.id
_entity.type
_entity.pdbx_description
1 polymer ?
#
loop_
_entity_poly.entity_id
_entity_poly.type
_entity_poly.pdbx_seq_one_letter_code
_entity_poly.pdbx_strand_id
1 'polypeptide(L)'
;MFWVFRPRRDLATFVQALGIIDAESGQYIHGAVVEYKSFLKLHFQEAIFLWSRNPKDQMDVTNIEIGSVEILPATPQPSVIKNTNAQVTPELVEEVIRQYYYRTPAVGNDEELILAWAGSQNREQTKRKYYRFGQKLLDWVRNQGIPDLRLIQQPLLLEFIASWGEVSPYTKSNRVLILRSLWSYGSGESIGYFLRNIASSINYDNFSSLPKAERYLEDFEMKKLADAAKQLGGKYWLVFSLIFYSGMRVGEVGRVTVPGDEPGQPKEDYPGLYWHNFQWYPDPTPEDRNRGYYTIKFRGKGGKYREIGLDHQTSLVFKKYRGMASDKMPVFANMSPDPAKKGLPLSDRAIKRLIQDISEVAKVKFSCHWLRHSHATRAVEHKNVFEVQNQLGHSKTDTTKAYVRTKKDAGTGTVLPRF
;
A
#
# COMPACT_ATOMS: atom_id res chain seq x y z
N MET A 1 -9.51 -27.88 4.86
CA MET A 1 -8.15 -27.82 5.42
C MET A 1 -7.19 -27.80 4.23
N PHE A 2 -6.71 -26.61 3.85
CA PHE A 2 -5.79 -26.44 2.71
C PHE A 2 -4.35 -26.53 3.21
N TRP A 3 -3.56 -27.41 2.63
CA TRP A 3 -2.10 -27.39 2.75
C TRP A 3 -1.46 -27.22 1.38
N VAL A 4 -0.48 -26.33 1.38
CA VAL A 4 0.32 -25.82 0.27
C VAL A 4 1.40 -26.84 -0.08
N PHE A 5 1.50 -27.24 -1.35
CA PHE A 5 2.69 -27.88 -1.90
C PHE A 5 3.41 -26.89 -2.83
N ARG A 6 4.65 -26.54 -2.49
CA ARG A 6 5.60 -25.86 -3.38
C ARG A 6 6.40 -26.92 -4.15
N PRO A 7 6.50 -26.84 -5.49
CA PRO A 7 7.61 -27.48 -6.19
C PRO A 7 8.79 -26.50 -6.30
N ARG A 8 9.92 -26.88 -5.71
CA ARG A 8 11.27 -26.51 -6.17
C ARG A 8 11.69 -27.58 -7.20
N ARG A 9 12.53 -27.17 -8.16
CA ARG A 9 13.02 -27.88 -9.38
C ARG A 9 12.04 -27.63 -10.54
N ASP A 10 12.42 -26.92 -11.60
CA ASP A 10 13.57 -27.21 -12.46
C ASP A 10 14.47 -26.01 -12.78
N LEU A 11 15.75 -26.17 -12.47
CA LEU A 11 16.85 -25.32 -12.94
C LEU A 11 17.50 -25.90 -14.22
N ALA A 12 16.83 -26.85 -14.88
CA ALA A 12 17.35 -27.59 -16.04
C ALA A 12 16.80 -27.11 -17.39
N THR A 13 15.86 -26.15 -17.41
CA THR A 13 15.22 -25.68 -18.64
C THR A 13 15.66 -24.28 -19.08
N PHE A 14 16.75 -23.74 -18.51
CA PHE A 14 17.13 -22.32 -18.68
C PHE A 14 18.45 -22.08 -19.44
N VAL A 15 18.94 -23.00 -20.28
CA VAL A 15 20.23 -22.83 -20.99
C VAL A 15 20.16 -22.84 -22.52
N GLN A 16 18.99 -22.93 -23.15
CA GLN A 16 18.90 -22.77 -24.61
C GLN A 16 18.40 -21.38 -24.99
N ALA A 17 19.35 -20.47 -25.28
CA ALA A 17 19.29 -19.36 -26.25
C ALA A 17 20.00 -18.09 -25.75
N LEU A 18 21.34 -18.09 -25.74
CA LEU A 18 22.13 -16.87 -25.81
C LEU A 18 23.31 -17.13 -26.77
N GLY A 19 23.21 -16.59 -27.99
CA GLY A 19 24.32 -16.51 -28.93
C GLY A 19 25.09 -15.22 -28.71
N ILE A 20 26.41 -15.31 -28.56
CA ILE A 20 27.33 -14.17 -28.50
C ILE A 20 27.81 -13.89 -29.94
N ILE A 21 27.77 -12.63 -30.38
CA ILE A 21 28.33 -12.16 -31.65
C ILE A 21 29.66 -11.47 -31.33
N ASP A 22 30.72 -11.84 -32.04
CA ASP A 22 32.03 -11.19 -31.97
C ASP A 22 31.99 -9.85 -32.74
N ALA A 23 32.44 -8.78 -32.10
CA ALA A 23 32.23 -7.39 -32.55
C ALA A 23 33.21 -6.90 -33.62
N GLU A 24 34.26 -7.67 -33.96
CA GLU A 24 35.23 -7.27 -35.00
C GLU A 24 35.09 -8.06 -36.32
N SER A 25 34.41 -9.22 -36.32
CA SER A 25 34.34 -10.10 -37.50
C SER A 25 32.92 -10.41 -38.01
N GLY A 26 31.88 -10.14 -37.22
CA GLY A 26 30.47 -10.29 -37.64
C GLY A 26 30.01 -11.72 -37.94
N GLN A 27 30.77 -12.77 -37.58
CA GLN A 27 30.37 -14.17 -37.74
C GLN A 27 29.97 -14.85 -36.43
N TYR A 28 29.01 -15.78 -36.52
CA TYR A 28 28.53 -16.62 -35.42
C TYR A 28 29.52 -17.76 -35.14
N ILE A 29 29.99 -17.90 -33.89
CA ILE A 29 30.87 -19.00 -33.48
C ILE A 29 30.01 -20.15 -32.92
N HIS A 30 30.10 -21.33 -33.53
CA HIS A 30 29.48 -22.57 -33.02
C HIS A 30 30.52 -23.41 -32.25
N GLY A 31 30.24 -23.71 -30.99
CA GLY A 31 30.95 -24.71 -30.20
C GLY A 31 32.01 -24.15 -29.24
N ALA A 32 31.59 -23.82 -28.01
CA ALA A 32 32.47 -23.80 -26.83
C ALA A 32 31.63 -23.92 -25.55
N VAL A 33 31.04 -25.10 -25.32
CA VAL A 33 30.53 -25.50 -23.99
C VAL A 33 31.62 -26.29 -23.27
N VAL A 34 32.80 -25.70 -23.09
CA VAL A 34 33.81 -26.15 -22.13
C VAL A 34 34.64 -24.93 -21.73
N GLU A 35 34.16 -24.15 -20.75
CA GLU A 35 34.94 -23.33 -19.79
C GLU A 35 34.06 -22.31 -19.05
N TYR A 36 33.01 -22.77 -18.35
CA TYR A 36 32.33 -21.94 -17.34
C TYR A 36 32.45 -22.51 -15.92
N LYS A 37 32.82 -23.80 -15.79
CA LYS A 37 33.11 -24.42 -14.50
C LYS A 37 34.45 -24.00 -13.91
N SER A 38 35.46 -23.68 -14.73
CA SER A 38 36.77 -23.21 -14.26
C SER A 38 36.70 -21.77 -13.73
N PHE A 39 35.93 -20.89 -14.40
CA PHE A 39 35.78 -19.48 -14.04
C PHE A 39 35.01 -19.29 -12.72
N LEU A 40 33.96 -20.07 -12.49
CA LEU A 40 33.21 -20.06 -11.23
C LEU A 40 33.99 -20.70 -10.07
N LYS A 41 34.95 -21.58 -10.33
CA LYS A 41 35.76 -22.24 -9.28
C LYS A 41 36.90 -21.36 -8.77
N LEU A 42 37.52 -20.55 -9.64
CA LEU A 42 38.55 -19.57 -9.23
C LEU A 42 37.97 -18.46 -8.35
N HIS A 43 36.84 -17.86 -8.74
CA HIS A 43 36.27 -16.73 -7.97
C HIS A 43 35.53 -17.15 -6.70
N PHE A 44 35.10 -18.42 -6.57
CA PHE A 44 34.59 -18.94 -5.30
C PHE A 44 35.70 -19.24 -4.28
N GLN A 45 36.92 -19.59 -4.72
CA GLN A 45 38.05 -19.81 -3.81
C GLN A 45 38.57 -18.51 -3.21
N GLU A 46 38.56 -17.40 -3.96
CA GLU A 46 38.96 -16.07 -3.43
C GLU A 46 37.94 -15.49 -2.43
N ALA A 47 36.64 -15.75 -2.63
CA ALA A 47 35.59 -15.25 -1.75
C ALA A 47 35.52 -15.96 -0.38
N ILE A 48 35.98 -17.23 -0.29
CA ILE A 48 36.03 -17.98 0.96
C ILE A 48 37.25 -17.59 1.80
N PHE A 49 38.31 -17.07 1.19
CA PHE A 49 39.54 -16.67 1.90
C PHE A 49 39.43 -15.33 2.66
N LEU A 50 38.45 -14.48 2.34
CA LEU A 50 38.30 -13.14 2.95
C LEU A 50 37.23 -13.05 4.05
N TRP A 51 36.56 -14.15 4.40
CA TRP A 51 35.53 -14.13 5.45
C TRP A 51 35.61 -15.35 6.38
N SER A 52 36.67 -15.42 7.19
CA SER A 52 36.64 -16.16 8.46
C SER A 52 37.67 -15.61 9.45
N ARG A 53 37.18 -14.84 10.44
CA ARG A 53 37.88 -14.56 11.70
C ARG A 53 37.39 -15.56 12.76
N ASN A 54 37.89 -16.79 12.75
CA ASN A 54 38.06 -17.61 13.96
C ASN A 54 38.87 -18.90 13.68
N PRO A 55 40.00 -19.15 14.34
CA PRO A 55 40.93 -20.23 13.97
C PRO A 55 40.74 -21.51 14.81
N LYS A 56 39.62 -22.22 14.65
CA LYS A 56 39.46 -23.54 15.32
C LYS A 56 38.86 -24.69 14.51
N ASP A 57 38.47 -24.51 13.25
CA ASP A 57 38.00 -25.61 12.41
C ASP A 57 38.82 -25.70 11.11
N GLN A 58 40.03 -26.28 11.19
CA GLN A 58 40.77 -26.77 10.03
C GLN A 58 40.48 -28.27 9.88
N MET A 59 39.67 -28.64 8.89
CA MET A 59 39.58 -30.04 8.44
C MET A 59 40.71 -30.31 7.44
N ASP A 60 41.46 -31.37 7.71
CA ASP A 60 42.57 -31.89 6.91
C ASP A 60 42.04 -32.56 5.62
N VAL A 61 42.45 -32.06 4.45
CA VAL A 61 41.90 -32.45 3.14
C VAL A 61 42.88 -33.33 2.35
N THR A 62 43.76 -34.08 3.03
CA THR A 62 44.84 -34.83 2.36
C THR A 62 44.52 -36.28 1.97
N ASN A 63 43.29 -36.78 2.12
CA ASN A 63 42.93 -38.15 1.72
C ASN A 63 41.60 -38.24 0.96
N ILE A 64 41.64 -37.99 -0.36
CA ILE A 64 40.61 -38.47 -1.29
C ILE A 64 41.32 -39.20 -2.43
N GLU A 65 41.35 -40.53 -2.37
CA GLU A 65 41.75 -41.38 -3.49
C GLU A 65 40.73 -41.21 -4.63
N ILE A 66 41.22 -40.82 -5.81
CA ILE A 66 40.42 -40.65 -7.02
C ILE A 66 40.39 -42.00 -7.73
N GLY A 67 39.24 -42.69 -7.71
CA GLY A 67 39.01 -43.85 -8.56
C GLY A 67 39.12 -43.46 -10.04
N SER A 68 39.84 -44.26 -10.83
CA SER A 68 39.97 -44.10 -12.28
C SER A 68 38.60 -44.09 -12.96
N VAL A 69 38.28 -43.00 -13.66
CA VAL A 69 37.05 -42.89 -14.47
C VAL A 69 37.22 -43.73 -15.73
N GLU A 70 36.45 -44.81 -15.84
CA GLU A 70 36.36 -45.63 -17.05
C GLU A 70 35.64 -44.81 -18.13
N ILE A 71 36.35 -44.43 -19.20
CA ILE A 71 35.79 -43.68 -20.32
C ILE A 71 35.05 -44.68 -21.20
N LEU A 72 33.72 -44.70 -21.12
CA LEU A 72 32.89 -45.46 -22.06
C LEU A 72 33.05 -44.91 -23.48
N PRO A 73 33.24 -45.75 -24.51
CA PRO A 73 33.33 -45.29 -25.89
C PRO A 73 31.99 -44.70 -26.34
N ALA A 74 32.06 -43.56 -27.03
CA ALA A 74 30.89 -42.83 -27.50
C ALA A 74 30.04 -43.71 -28.43
N THR A 75 28.87 -44.15 -27.94
CA THR A 75 27.86 -44.74 -28.81
C THR A 75 27.23 -43.60 -29.61
N PRO A 76 27.28 -43.60 -30.96
CA PRO A 76 26.64 -42.56 -31.74
C PRO A 76 25.13 -42.74 -31.62
N GLN A 77 24.51 -41.98 -30.72
CA GLN A 77 23.06 -41.83 -30.69
C GLN A 77 22.67 -41.01 -31.92
N PRO A 78 21.71 -41.47 -32.75
CA PRO A 78 21.23 -40.65 -33.85
C PRO A 78 20.66 -39.36 -33.27
N SER A 79 21.23 -38.23 -33.67
CA SER A 79 20.77 -36.90 -33.29
C SER A 79 19.31 -36.75 -33.71
N VAL A 80 18.38 -36.76 -32.75
CA VAL A 80 16.97 -36.39 -32.98
C VAL A 80 16.83 -34.87 -33.02
N ILE A 81 17.76 -34.20 -33.69
CA ILE A 81 17.65 -32.80 -34.05
C ILE A 81 17.85 -32.77 -35.55
N LYS A 82 16.72 -32.85 -36.28
CA LYS A 82 16.71 -32.42 -37.66
C LYS A 82 17.16 -30.97 -37.64
N ASN A 83 18.31 -30.71 -38.24
CA ASN A 83 18.85 -29.37 -38.40
C ASN A 83 17.93 -28.63 -39.37
N THR A 84 16.85 -28.04 -38.86
CA THR A 84 16.06 -27.09 -39.62
C THR A 84 16.88 -25.81 -39.69
N ASN A 85 17.64 -25.67 -40.77
CA ASN A 85 18.14 -24.39 -41.30
C ASN A 85 16.97 -23.47 -41.68
N ALA A 86 16.01 -23.26 -40.78
CA ALA A 86 14.97 -22.27 -40.96
C ALA A 86 15.63 -20.91 -40.70
N GLN A 87 15.80 -20.12 -41.75
CA GLN A 87 16.14 -18.70 -41.60
C GLN A 87 15.12 -18.07 -40.65
N VAL A 88 15.61 -17.39 -39.61
CA VAL A 88 14.74 -16.61 -38.71
C VAL A 88 14.20 -15.44 -39.53
N THR A 89 13.02 -15.62 -40.12
CA THR A 89 12.35 -14.57 -40.89
C THR A 89 11.50 -13.70 -39.95
N PRO A 90 11.23 -12.43 -40.32
CA PRO A 90 10.31 -11.56 -39.58
C PRO A 90 8.95 -12.22 -39.33
N GLU A 91 8.46 -13.02 -40.28
CA GLU A 91 7.18 -13.72 -40.19
C GLU A 91 7.21 -14.85 -39.16
N LEU A 92 8.34 -15.58 -39.04
CA LEU A 92 8.50 -16.61 -38.02
C LEU A 92 8.56 -16.01 -36.61
N VAL A 93 9.23 -14.86 -36.47
CA VAL A 93 9.23 -14.10 -35.21
C VAL A 93 7.83 -13.58 -34.89
N GLU A 94 7.12 -13.05 -35.89
CA GLU A 94 5.73 -12.62 -35.73
C GLU A 94 4.80 -13.80 -35.38
N GLU A 95 5.01 -14.99 -35.94
CA GLU A 95 4.19 -16.17 -35.68
C GLU A 95 4.46 -16.77 -34.29
N VAL A 96 5.71 -16.78 -33.82
CA VAL A 96 6.05 -17.17 -32.45
C VAL A 96 5.51 -16.16 -31.45
N ILE A 97 5.65 -14.86 -31.73
CA ILE A 97 4.97 -13.81 -30.96
C ILE A 97 3.45 -14.02 -31.03
N ARG A 98 2.89 -14.45 -32.17
CA ARG A 98 1.46 -14.74 -32.28
C ARG A 98 1.01 -15.89 -31.40
N GLN A 99 1.71 -17.02 -31.44
CA GLN A 99 1.38 -18.19 -30.64
C GLN A 99 1.60 -17.98 -29.14
N TYR A 100 2.60 -17.17 -28.74
CA TYR A 100 2.86 -16.87 -27.32
C TYR A 100 1.98 -15.74 -26.76
N TYR A 101 1.61 -14.74 -27.57
CA TYR A 101 0.90 -13.54 -27.10
C TYR A 101 -0.58 -13.46 -27.52
N TYR A 102 -1.05 -14.18 -28.54
CA TYR A 102 -2.42 -14.06 -29.07
C TYR A 102 -3.37 -15.17 -28.58
N ARG A 103 -3.24 -15.57 -27.32
CA ARG A 103 -4.44 -15.57 -26.49
C ARG A 103 -4.69 -14.12 -26.14
N THR A 104 -5.30 -13.37 -27.08
CA THR A 104 -5.55 -11.92 -27.08
C THR A 104 -5.18 -11.24 -25.77
N PRO A 105 -4.15 -10.37 -25.70
CA PRO A 105 -3.96 -9.57 -24.50
C PRO A 105 -5.27 -8.80 -24.31
N ALA A 106 -5.81 -8.82 -23.09
CA ALA A 106 -7.07 -8.12 -22.79
C ALA A 106 -6.98 -6.59 -23.06
N VAL A 107 -5.79 -6.09 -23.40
CA VAL A 107 -5.42 -4.69 -23.67
C VAL A 107 -4.48 -4.62 -24.87
N GLY A 108 -4.77 -3.76 -25.84
CA GLY A 108 -4.04 -3.63 -27.10
C GLY A 108 -2.97 -2.53 -27.14
N ASN A 109 -3.01 -1.59 -26.20
CA ASN A 109 -2.11 -0.43 -26.14
C ASN A 109 -1.88 0.05 -24.70
N ASP A 110 -0.99 1.02 -24.55
CA ASP A 110 -0.56 1.59 -23.26
C ASP A 110 -1.71 2.23 -22.48
N GLU A 111 -2.62 2.94 -23.17
CA GLU A 111 -3.80 3.56 -22.58
C GLU A 111 -4.76 2.51 -22.01
N GLU A 112 -5.06 1.48 -22.79
CA GLU A 112 -5.91 0.35 -22.37
C GLU A 112 -5.29 -0.40 -21.20
N LEU A 113 -3.97 -0.64 -21.23
CA LEU A 113 -3.26 -1.23 -20.10
C LEU A 113 -3.46 -0.42 -18.82
N ILE A 114 -3.25 0.90 -18.88
CA ILE A 114 -3.36 1.76 -17.70
C ILE A 114 -4.80 1.85 -17.21
N LEU A 115 -5.77 1.91 -18.12
CA LEU A 115 -7.19 1.89 -17.80
C LEU A 115 -7.58 0.58 -17.10
N ALA A 116 -7.19 -0.58 -17.66
CA ALA A 116 -7.49 -1.89 -17.09
C ALA A 116 -6.78 -2.10 -15.74
N TRP A 117 -5.49 -1.75 -15.66
CA TRP A 117 -4.71 -1.82 -14.43
C TRP A 117 -5.28 -0.94 -13.32
N ALA A 118 -5.62 0.31 -13.63
CA ALA A 118 -6.26 1.19 -12.67
C ALA A 118 -7.66 0.66 -12.29
N GLY A 119 -8.42 0.16 -13.27
CA GLY A 119 -9.76 -0.41 -13.12
C GLY A 119 -9.82 -1.64 -12.23
N SER A 120 -8.74 -2.44 -12.20
CA SER A 120 -8.60 -3.63 -11.34
C SER A 120 -8.64 -3.32 -9.83
N GLN A 121 -8.51 -2.04 -9.44
CA GLN A 121 -8.51 -1.65 -8.04
C GLN A 121 -9.92 -1.55 -7.46
N ASN A 122 -10.13 -2.13 -6.27
CA ASN A 122 -11.44 -2.19 -5.62
C ASN A 122 -12.01 -0.84 -5.14
N ARG A 123 -11.19 0.22 -5.08
CA ARG A 123 -11.62 1.53 -4.56
C ARG A 123 -11.41 2.62 -5.58
N GLU A 124 -12.43 3.42 -5.80
CA GLU A 124 -12.42 4.49 -6.80
C GLU A 124 -11.31 5.54 -6.56
N GLN A 125 -11.05 5.88 -5.30
CA GLN A 125 -9.91 6.75 -4.96
C GLN A 125 -8.57 6.11 -5.30
N THR A 126 -8.44 4.79 -5.16
CA THR A 126 -7.23 4.04 -5.55
C THR A 126 -7.12 3.97 -7.07
N LYS A 127 -8.22 3.67 -7.79
CA LYS A 127 -8.25 3.67 -9.27
C LYS A 127 -7.74 4.99 -9.82
N ARG A 128 -8.29 6.13 -9.36
CA ARG A 128 -7.85 7.47 -9.75
C ARG A 128 -6.37 7.74 -9.48
N LYS A 129 -5.86 7.28 -8.32
CA LYS A 129 -4.44 7.42 -7.97
C LYS A 129 -3.55 6.65 -8.95
N TYR A 130 -3.95 5.42 -9.30
CA TYR A 130 -3.21 4.54 -10.19
C TYR A 130 -3.28 5.07 -11.63
N TYR A 131 -4.47 5.43 -12.10
CA TYR A 131 -4.68 6.03 -13.42
C TYR A 131 -3.82 7.28 -13.62
N ARG A 132 -3.88 8.24 -12.69
CA ARG A 132 -3.04 9.46 -12.75
C ARG A 132 -1.54 9.16 -12.69
N PHE A 133 -1.14 8.10 -11.99
CA PHE A 133 0.25 7.68 -11.97
C PHE A 133 0.66 7.12 -13.33
N GLY A 134 -0.18 6.27 -13.94
CA GLY A 134 0.02 5.73 -15.28
C GLY A 134 0.10 6.82 -16.34
N GLN A 135 -0.82 7.80 -16.33
CA GLN A 135 -0.77 8.95 -17.25
C GLN A 135 0.55 9.71 -17.16
N LYS A 136 1.00 10.02 -15.93
CA LYS A 136 2.29 10.69 -15.73
C LYS A 136 3.48 9.89 -16.24
N LEU A 137 3.42 8.57 -16.14
CA LEU A 137 4.44 7.69 -16.71
C LEU A 137 4.40 7.74 -18.23
N LEU A 138 3.22 7.63 -18.87
CA LEU A 138 3.10 7.73 -20.33
C LEU A 138 3.61 9.07 -20.85
N ASP A 139 3.16 10.17 -20.25
CA ASP A 139 3.59 11.51 -20.66
C ASP A 139 5.12 11.63 -20.56
N TRP A 140 5.71 11.12 -19.48
CA TRP A 140 7.16 11.16 -19.29
C TRP A 140 7.91 10.30 -20.31
N VAL A 141 7.45 9.07 -20.55
CA VAL A 141 8.08 8.13 -21.50
C VAL A 141 7.99 8.65 -22.93
N ARG A 142 6.84 9.22 -23.32
CA ARG A 142 6.62 9.83 -24.63
C ARG A 142 7.52 11.04 -24.86
N ASN A 143 7.74 11.84 -23.82
CA ASN A 143 8.70 12.96 -23.88
C ASN A 143 10.15 12.49 -24.06
N GLN A 144 10.48 11.24 -23.74
CA GLN A 144 11.77 10.61 -24.07
C GLN A 144 11.80 10.02 -25.49
N GLY A 145 10.75 10.21 -26.29
CA GLY A 145 10.64 9.68 -27.65
C GLY A 145 10.28 8.20 -27.72
N ILE A 146 9.84 7.59 -26.62
CA ILE A 146 9.47 6.17 -26.57
C ILE A 146 7.95 6.06 -26.74
N PRO A 147 7.47 5.45 -27.85
CA PRO A 147 6.04 5.42 -28.16
C PRO A 147 5.27 4.34 -27.40
N ASP A 148 5.95 3.35 -26.80
CA ASP A 148 5.34 2.13 -26.27
C ASP A 148 6.06 1.64 -24.99
N LEU A 149 5.30 1.38 -23.91
CA LEU A 149 5.85 0.88 -22.65
C LEU A 149 6.56 -0.47 -22.78
N ARG A 150 6.25 -1.29 -23.80
CA ARG A 150 6.89 -2.60 -24.05
C ARG A 150 8.36 -2.47 -24.46
N LEU A 151 8.76 -1.31 -24.97
CA LEU A 151 10.14 -1.01 -25.36
C LEU A 151 11.01 -0.60 -24.17
N ILE A 152 10.41 -0.37 -23.00
CA ILE A 152 11.12 0.11 -21.82
C ILE A 152 11.97 -0.99 -21.20
N GLN A 153 13.19 -0.61 -20.82
CA GLN A 153 14.05 -1.41 -19.95
C GLN A 153 14.14 -0.82 -18.54
N GLN A 154 14.65 -1.62 -17.60
CA GLN A 154 14.75 -1.21 -16.19
C GLN A 154 15.53 0.10 -15.96
N PRO A 155 16.64 0.42 -16.66
CA PRO A 155 17.36 1.68 -16.46
C PRO A 155 16.47 2.92 -16.61
N LEU A 156 15.59 2.94 -17.62
CA LEU A 156 14.66 4.05 -17.84
C LEU A 156 13.64 4.18 -16.70
N LEU A 157 13.22 3.07 -16.06
CA LEU A 157 12.37 3.14 -14.88
C LEU A 157 13.09 3.78 -13.69
N LEU A 158 14.40 3.56 -13.56
CA LEU A 158 15.21 4.21 -12.53
C LEU A 158 15.36 5.71 -12.79
N GLU A 159 15.50 6.12 -14.05
CA GLU A 159 15.47 7.53 -14.46
C GLU A 159 14.11 8.19 -14.14
N PHE A 160 13.00 7.50 -14.44
CA PHE A 160 11.67 7.97 -14.06
C PHE A 160 11.53 8.14 -12.55
N ILE A 161 12.07 7.21 -11.74
CA ILE A 161 12.09 7.34 -10.28
C ILE A 161 12.95 8.52 -9.82
N ALA A 162 14.08 8.75 -10.47
CA ALA A 162 14.97 9.89 -10.19
C ALA A 162 14.30 11.23 -10.52
N SER A 163 13.43 11.27 -11.54
CA SER A 163 12.71 12.47 -11.97
C SER A 163 11.70 13.02 -10.95
N TRP A 164 11.34 12.27 -9.89
CA TRP A 164 10.30 12.68 -8.95
C TRP A 164 10.69 13.83 -8.02
N GLY A 165 11.95 14.27 -8.03
CA GLY A 165 12.47 15.35 -7.20
C GLY A 165 12.43 15.04 -5.71
N GLU A 166 12.41 16.09 -4.88
CA GLU A 166 12.33 15.97 -3.42
C GLU A 166 10.94 15.53 -2.98
N VAL A 167 10.80 14.22 -2.72
CA VAL A 167 9.62 13.62 -2.10
C VAL A 167 10.01 12.89 -0.83
N SER A 168 9.10 12.84 0.15
CA SER A 168 9.37 12.10 1.39
C SER A 168 9.66 10.62 1.10
N PRO A 169 10.53 9.96 1.88
CA PRO A 169 10.88 8.55 1.66
C PRO A 169 9.64 7.65 1.56
N TYR A 170 8.66 7.87 2.44
CA TYR A 170 7.36 7.16 2.41
C TYR A 170 6.60 7.35 1.09
N THR A 171 6.61 8.56 0.54
CA THR A 171 5.95 8.85 -0.74
C THR A 171 6.70 8.17 -1.89
N LYS A 172 8.03 8.20 -1.87
CA LYS A 172 8.88 7.52 -2.85
C LYS A 172 8.61 6.02 -2.87
N SER A 173 8.68 5.33 -1.73
CA SER A 173 8.38 3.89 -1.65
C SER A 173 6.97 3.55 -2.11
N ASN A 174 5.97 4.36 -1.75
CA ASN A 174 4.60 4.15 -2.25
C ASN A 174 4.48 4.30 -3.76
N ARG A 175 5.17 5.26 -4.37
CA ARG A 175 5.19 5.42 -5.84
C ARG A 175 5.91 4.26 -6.51
N VAL A 176 7.04 3.80 -5.95
CA VAL A 176 7.73 2.58 -6.43
C VAL A 176 6.81 1.36 -6.34
N LEU A 177 6.07 1.19 -5.25
CA LEU A 177 5.11 0.09 -5.11
C LEU A 177 3.99 0.14 -6.17
N ILE A 178 3.50 1.33 -6.50
CA ILE A 178 2.53 1.52 -7.58
C ILE A 178 3.16 1.14 -8.93
N LEU A 179 4.38 1.63 -9.22
CA LEU A 179 5.13 1.28 -10.43
C LEU A 179 5.30 -0.24 -10.58
N ARG A 180 5.77 -0.91 -9.51
CA ARG A 180 5.92 -2.37 -9.46
C ARG A 180 4.60 -3.09 -9.73
N SER A 181 3.48 -2.55 -9.25
CA SER A 181 2.17 -3.16 -9.46
C SER A 181 1.68 -3.05 -10.91
N LEU A 182 2.08 -2.01 -11.67
CA LEU A 182 1.76 -1.88 -13.10
C LEU A 182 2.44 -3.00 -13.89
N TRP A 183 3.76 -3.16 -13.72
CA TRP A 183 4.48 -4.25 -14.40
C TRP A 183 4.06 -5.63 -13.92
N SER A 184 3.74 -5.78 -12.63
CA SER A 184 3.18 -7.04 -12.13
C SER A 184 1.84 -7.38 -12.76
N TYR A 185 0.98 -6.38 -13.01
CA TYR A 185 -0.32 -6.58 -13.65
C TYR A 185 -0.16 -6.89 -15.15
N GLY A 186 0.63 -6.09 -15.86
CA GLY A 186 0.85 -6.26 -17.30
C GLY A 186 1.60 -7.53 -17.68
N SER A 187 2.47 -8.05 -16.80
CA SER A 187 3.14 -9.34 -16.99
C SER A 187 2.32 -10.55 -16.51
N GLY A 188 1.12 -10.34 -15.97
CA GLY A 188 0.25 -11.44 -15.55
C GLY A 188 -0.22 -12.24 -16.76
N GLU A 189 -0.34 -13.56 -16.62
CA GLU A 189 -0.74 -14.48 -17.71
C GLU A 189 -2.07 -14.09 -18.37
N SER A 190 -3.00 -13.52 -17.60
CA SER A 190 -4.30 -13.07 -18.11
C SER A 190 -4.25 -11.77 -18.92
N ILE A 191 -3.17 -10.99 -18.82
CA ILE A 191 -3.00 -9.71 -19.52
C ILE A 191 -1.95 -9.84 -20.62
N GLY A 192 -0.80 -10.44 -20.32
CA GLY A 192 0.25 -10.78 -21.30
C GLY A 192 0.89 -9.58 -22.01
N TYR A 193 0.69 -8.35 -21.52
CA TYR A 193 1.15 -7.13 -22.19
C TYR A 193 2.67 -6.95 -22.13
N PHE A 194 3.28 -7.29 -21.00
CA PHE A 194 4.74 -7.25 -20.83
C PHE A 194 5.31 -8.67 -20.81
N LEU A 195 6.36 -8.93 -21.59
CA LEU A 195 7.07 -10.22 -21.60
C LEU A 195 7.58 -10.63 -20.20
N ARG A 196 8.04 -9.68 -19.39
CA ARG A 196 8.55 -9.92 -18.04
C ARG A 196 8.39 -8.70 -17.13
N ASN A 197 8.34 -8.95 -15.82
CA ASN A 197 8.23 -7.88 -14.83
C ASN A 197 9.60 -7.26 -14.52
N ILE A 198 9.99 -6.25 -15.29
CA ILE A 198 11.25 -5.50 -15.11
C ILE A 198 11.27 -4.60 -13.87
N ALA A 199 10.12 -4.34 -13.24
CA ALA A 199 10.06 -3.51 -12.03
C ALA A 199 10.28 -4.33 -10.74
N SER A 200 10.21 -5.66 -10.82
CA SER A 200 10.24 -6.56 -9.66
C SER A 200 11.53 -6.52 -8.81
N SER A 201 12.66 -6.11 -9.38
CA SER A 201 13.93 -5.93 -8.65
C SER A 201 14.19 -4.48 -8.21
N ILE A 202 13.30 -3.54 -8.51
CA ILE A 202 13.45 -2.14 -8.06
C ILE A 202 13.24 -2.07 -6.55
N ASN A 203 14.29 -1.71 -5.82
CA ASN A 203 14.28 -1.60 -4.37
C ASN A 203 13.40 -0.45 -3.88
N TYR A 204 12.83 -0.63 -2.69
CA TYR A 204 12.08 0.40 -1.98
C TYR A 204 12.28 0.22 -0.48
N ASP A 205 12.24 1.33 0.25
CA ASP A 205 12.32 1.28 1.71
C ASP A 205 10.99 0.80 2.28
N ASN A 206 11.03 -0.27 3.07
CA ASN A 206 9.86 -0.76 3.77
C ASN A 206 9.70 -0.03 5.11
N PHE A 207 8.73 0.88 5.17
CA PHE A 207 8.40 1.62 6.38
C PHE A 207 7.37 0.93 7.29
N SER A 208 7.04 -0.35 7.06
CA SER A 208 6.09 -1.07 7.92
C SER A 208 6.59 -1.27 9.35
N SER A 209 7.91 -1.30 9.53
CA SER A 209 8.59 -1.49 10.81
C SER A 209 9.02 -0.20 11.48
N LEU A 210 9.00 0.94 10.78
CA LEU A 210 9.26 2.22 11.44
C LEU A 210 8.13 2.50 12.44
N PRO A 211 8.43 2.97 13.65
CA PRO A 211 7.41 3.55 14.50
C PRO A 211 6.74 4.64 13.66
N LYS A 212 5.43 4.50 13.41
CA LYS A 212 4.65 5.57 12.78
C LYS A 212 4.94 6.80 13.62
N ALA A 213 5.57 7.81 13.01
CA ALA A 213 6.01 9.03 13.71
C ALA A 213 4.98 9.36 14.79
N GLU A 214 5.40 9.29 16.05
CA GLU A 214 4.55 9.47 17.22
C GLU A 214 4.04 10.91 17.18
N ARG A 215 2.90 11.07 16.53
CA ARG A 215 2.25 12.35 16.28
C ARG A 215 1.21 12.53 17.37
N TYR A 216 1.72 12.58 18.60
CA TYR A 216 0.94 12.76 19.81
C TYR A 216 0.78 14.25 20.10
N LEU A 217 -0.42 14.65 20.52
CA LEU A 217 -0.68 16.01 21.00
C LEU A 217 -0.62 15.99 22.52
N GLU A 218 0.25 16.83 23.08
CA GLU A 218 0.37 17.00 24.53
C GLU A 218 -0.88 17.69 25.12
N ASP A 219 -1.09 17.56 26.43
CA ASP A 219 -2.31 18.09 27.07
C ASP A 219 -2.44 19.62 26.93
N PHE A 220 -1.32 20.34 26.97
CA PHE A 220 -1.31 21.78 26.76
C PHE A 220 -1.63 22.15 25.30
N GLU A 221 -1.19 21.35 24.32
CA GLU A 221 -1.51 21.54 22.91
C GLU A 221 -3.00 21.26 22.66
N MET A 222 -3.50 20.16 23.23
CA MET A 222 -4.93 19.82 23.18
C MET A 222 -5.80 20.93 23.77
N LYS A 223 -5.39 21.53 24.89
CA LYS A 223 -6.09 22.68 25.48
C LYS A 223 -6.11 23.88 24.53
N LYS A 224 -4.96 24.29 23.98
CA LYS A 224 -4.88 25.39 23.00
C LYS A 224 -5.77 25.15 21.78
N LEU A 225 -5.77 23.92 21.26
CA LEU A 225 -6.61 23.53 20.13
C LEU A 225 -8.11 23.57 20.46
N ALA A 226 -8.50 23.10 21.65
CA ALA A 226 -9.88 23.14 22.12
C ALA A 226 -10.38 24.58 22.30
N ASP A 227 -9.55 25.46 22.86
CA ASP A 227 -9.88 26.88 23.06
C ASP A 227 -10.01 27.61 21.71
N ALA A 228 -9.08 27.38 20.77
CA ALA A 228 -9.17 27.90 19.41
C ALA A 228 -10.41 27.41 18.66
N ALA A 229 -10.78 26.12 18.80
CA ALA A 229 -11.98 25.57 18.19
C ALA A 229 -13.26 26.21 18.74
N LYS A 230 -13.32 26.52 20.05
CA LYS A 230 -14.44 27.26 20.65
C LYS A 230 -14.49 28.70 20.17
N GLN A 231 -13.34 29.37 20.07
CA GLN A 231 -13.23 30.76 19.59
C GLN A 231 -13.72 30.91 18.14
N LEU A 232 -13.37 29.98 17.26
CA LEU A 232 -13.79 30.00 15.85
C LEU A 232 -15.29 29.71 15.65
N GLY A 233 -15.96 29.16 16.67
CA GLY A 233 -17.42 29.03 16.71
C GLY A 233 -17.93 27.60 16.88
N GLY A 234 -19.25 27.48 17.07
CA GLY A 234 -19.88 26.20 17.45
C GLY A 234 -19.60 25.03 16.51
N LYS A 235 -19.59 25.26 15.19
CA LYS A 235 -19.32 24.21 14.19
C LYS A 235 -17.88 23.67 14.30
N TYR A 236 -16.90 24.54 14.53
CA TYR A 236 -15.51 24.16 14.72
C TYR A 236 -15.35 23.28 15.96
N TRP A 237 -15.90 23.72 17.09
CA TRP A 237 -15.91 22.95 18.33
C TRP A 237 -16.56 21.58 18.17
N LEU A 238 -17.73 21.50 17.53
CA LEU A 238 -18.45 20.23 17.34
C LEU A 238 -17.67 19.24 16.46
N VAL A 239 -17.07 19.71 15.37
CA VAL A 239 -16.24 18.86 14.49
C VAL A 239 -14.99 18.39 15.24
N PHE A 240 -14.33 19.29 15.95
CA PHE A 240 -13.14 18.98 16.76
C PHE A 240 -13.46 17.96 17.85
N SER A 241 -14.49 18.23 18.66
CA SER A 241 -14.89 17.37 19.78
C SER A 241 -15.38 16.02 19.28
N LEU A 242 -16.14 15.95 18.18
CA LEU A 242 -16.57 14.68 17.62
C LEU A 242 -15.38 13.83 17.23
N ILE A 243 -14.45 14.34 16.42
CA ILE A 243 -13.30 13.57 15.94
C ILE A 243 -12.43 13.10 17.12
N PHE A 244 -12.23 13.96 18.12
CA PHE A 244 -11.41 13.64 19.28
C PHE A 244 -12.11 12.66 20.24
N TYR A 245 -13.35 12.88 20.65
CA TYR A 245 -14.01 12.02 21.66
C TYR A 245 -14.57 10.71 21.08
N SER A 246 -14.85 10.65 19.77
CA SER A 246 -15.25 9.40 19.11
C SER A 246 -14.09 8.68 18.41
N GLY A 247 -12.96 9.34 18.17
CA GLY A 247 -11.89 8.78 17.36
C GLY A 247 -12.29 8.47 15.90
N MET A 248 -13.39 8.98 15.37
CA MET A 248 -13.82 8.75 13.97
C MET A 248 -12.78 9.28 12.95
N ARG A 249 -12.69 8.64 11.77
CA ARG A 249 -11.88 9.19 10.67
C ARG A 249 -12.63 10.35 10.00
N VAL A 250 -11.90 11.32 9.46
CA VAL A 250 -12.51 12.43 8.72
C VAL A 250 -13.41 11.98 7.55
N GLY A 251 -13.06 10.90 6.86
CA GLY A 251 -13.90 10.34 5.79
C GLY A 251 -15.12 9.54 6.30
N GLU A 252 -15.21 9.26 7.60
CA GLU A 252 -16.39 8.66 8.24
C GLU A 252 -17.36 9.75 8.74
N VAL A 253 -16.86 10.99 8.93
CA VAL A 253 -17.66 12.15 9.34
C VAL A 253 -18.13 12.94 8.12
N GLY A 254 -17.23 13.21 7.18
CA GLY A 254 -17.49 14.02 6.00
C GLY A 254 -18.01 13.21 4.82
N ARG A 255 -18.79 13.87 3.96
CA ARG A 255 -19.21 13.35 2.67
C ARG A 255 -18.00 13.14 1.76
N VAL A 256 -17.95 11.98 1.12
CA VAL A 256 -16.94 11.63 0.12
C VAL A 256 -17.67 11.23 -1.15
N THR A 257 -17.37 11.94 -2.23
CA THR A 257 -17.91 11.63 -3.56
C THR A 257 -16.82 11.10 -4.47
N VAL A 258 -17.23 10.24 -5.38
CA VAL A 258 -16.44 9.64 -6.45
C VAL A 258 -17.10 10.03 -7.78
N PRO A 259 -16.44 9.89 -8.96
CA PRO A 259 -17.17 10.15 -10.20
C PRO A 259 -18.29 9.11 -10.32
N GLY A 260 -19.47 9.52 -10.75
CA GLY A 260 -20.56 8.59 -11.02
C GLY A 260 -20.48 8.05 -12.44
N ASP A 261 -21.54 7.36 -12.83
CA ASP A 261 -21.63 6.69 -14.12
C ASP A 261 -21.79 7.70 -15.27
N GLU A 262 -22.37 8.88 -14.98
CA GLU A 262 -22.52 9.98 -15.94
C GLU A 262 -21.51 11.11 -15.70
N PRO A 263 -20.94 11.71 -16.77
CA PRO A 263 -20.07 12.89 -16.66
C PRO A 263 -20.74 14.03 -15.89
N GLY A 264 -20.02 14.59 -14.91
CA GLY A 264 -20.54 15.69 -14.08
C GLY A 264 -21.47 15.26 -12.95
N GLN A 265 -21.86 13.98 -12.85
CA GLN A 265 -22.69 13.46 -11.77
C GLN A 265 -21.87 12.57 -10.83
N PRO A 266 -21.29 13.12 -9.74
CA PRO A 266 -20.50 12.31 -8.82
C PRO A 266 -21.37 11.41 -7.95
N LYS A 267 -21.04 10.13 -7.86
CA LYS A 267 -21.66 9.17 -6.94
C LYS A 267 -21.14 9.33 -5.51
N GLU A 268 -21.98 9.07 -4.53
CA GLU A 268 -21.58 9.08 -3.12
C GLU A 268 -20.87 7.77 -2.75
N ASP A 269 -19.62 7.88 -2.26
CA ASP A 269 -18.89 6.76 -1.67
C ASP A 269 -19.20 6.68 -0.18
N TYR A 270 -19.11 7.83 0.50
CA TYR A 270 -19.57 8.01 1.87
C TYR A 270 -20.57 9.16 1.92
N PRO A 271 -21.80 8.93 2.42
CA PRO A 271 -22.84 9.95 2.40
C PRO A 271 -22.54 11.11 3.37
N GLY A 272 -21.59 10.93 4.31
CA GLY A 272 -21.38 11.84 5.43
C GLY A 272 -22.23 11.44 6.64
N LEU A 273 -22.22 12.28 7.67
CA LEU A 273 -22.90 11.99 8.93
C LEU A 273 -24.25 12.72 9.03
N TYR A 274 -25.30 11.95 9.36
CA TYR A 274 -26.68 12.41 9.51
C TYR A 274 -27.21 12.12 10.92
N TRP A 275 -28.28 12.80 11.32
CA TRP A 275 -28.84 12.62 12.66
C TRP A 275 -29.42 11.23 12.89
N HIS A 276 -29.91 10.54 11.86
CA HIS A 276 -30.33 9.14 11.96
C HIS A 276 -29.18 8.19 12.32
N ASN A 277 -27.91 8.61 12.20
CA ASN A 277 -26.78 7.82 12.68
C ASN A 277 -26.67 7.86 14.21
N PHE A 278 -27.28 8.83 14.89
CA PHE A 278 -27.19 9.05 16.33
C PHE A 278 -28.38 8.42 17.04
N GLN A 279 -28.11 7.41 17.87
CA GLN A 279 -29.10 6.77 18.73
C GLN A 279 -28.96 7.30 20.16
N TRP A 280 -30.00 7.96 20.68
CA TRP A 280 -30.04 8.43 22.06
C TRP A 280 -30.51 7.31 22.98
N TYR A 281 -29.87 7.21 24.14
CA TYR A 281 -30.23 6.29 25.19
C TYR A 281 -30.49 7.05 26.50
N PRO A 282 -31.41 6.53 27.35
CA PRO A 282 -31.65 7.09 28.68
C PRO A 282 -30.43 6.91 29.59
N ASP A 283 -30.52 7.49 30.79
CA ASP A 283 -29.45 7.46 31.79
C ASP A 283 -28.87 6.06 31.97
N PRO A 284 -27.54 5.92 31.99
CA PRO A 284 -26.91 4.63 32.17
C PRO A 284 -27.35 4.00 33.49
N THR A 285 -27.58 2.70 33.47
CA THR A 285 -27.83 1.96 34.70
C THR A 285 -26.54 1.95 35.55
N PRO A 286 -26.62 1.63 36.85
CA PRO A 286 -25.44 1.55 37.71
C PRO A 286 -24.33 0.62 37.17
N GLU A 287 -24.69 -0.37 36.37
CA GLU A 287 -23.78 -1.32 35.71
C GLU A 287 -23.07 -0.71 34.48
N ASP A 288 -23.66 0.32 33.87
CA ASP A 288 -23.25 0.92 32.59
C ASP A 288 -22.79 2.38 32.73
N ARG A 289 -22.31 2.80 33.91
CA ARG A 289 -21.97 4.21 34.24
C ARG A 289 -21.03 4.92 33.25
N ASN A 290 -20.24 4.16 32.50
CA ASN A 290 -19.29 4.68 31.52
C ASN A 290 -19.87 4.80 30.10
N ARG A 291 -21.10 4.31 29.88
CA ARG A 291 -21.84 4.41 28.62
C ARG A 291 -22.47 5.79 28.53
N GLY A 292 -22.01 6.62 27.61
CA GLY A 292 -22.67 7.90 27.39
C GLY A 292 -24.00 7.80 26.66
N TYR A 293 -24.61 8.95 26.37
CA TYR A 293 -26.01 9.00 25.92
C TYR A 293 -26.19 8.72 24.43
N TYR A 294 -25.24 9.16 23.59
CA TYR A 294 -25.29 8.91 22.16
C TYR A 294 -24.39 7.76 21.75
N THR A 295 -24.93 6.91 20.88
CA THR A 295 -24.16 5.98 20.08
C THR A 295 -24.32 6.30 18.60
N ILE A 296 -23.22 6.25 17.85
CA ILE A 296 -23.19 6.57 16.42
C ILE A 296 -22.93 5.31 15.62
N LYS A 297 -23.87 4.95 14.74
CA LYS A 297 -23.75 3.84 13.79
C LYS A 297 -23.44 4.34 12.39
N PHE A 298 -22.30 3.92 11.84
CA PHE A 298 -21.82 4.42 10.54
C PHE A 298 -21.05 3.36 9.74
N ARG A 299 -20.92 3.60 8.43
CA ARG A 299 -20.15 2.75 7.52
C ARG A 299 -18.69 3.20 7.50
N GLY A 300 -17.77 2.33 7.91
CA GLY A 300 -16.35 2.60 7.96
C GLY A 300 -15.58 2.21 6.69
N LYS A 301 -14.25 2.34 6.76
CA LYS A 301 -13.34 1.91 5.68
C LYS A 301 -13.57 0.43 5.31
N GLY A 302 -13.87 0.17 4.04
CA GLY A 302 -14.05 -1.20 3.51
C GLY A 302 -15.49 -1.70 3.59
N GLY A 303 -16.45 -0.80 3.78
CA GLY A 303 -17.87 -1.10 3.77
C GLY A 303 -18.41 -1.70 5.07
N LYS A 304 -17.55 -1.89 6.08
CA LYS A 304 -17.92 -2.49 7.37
C LYS A 304 -18.61 -1.46 8.26
N TYR A 305 -19.76 -1.82 8.83
CA TYR A 305 -20.45 -1.01 9.83
C TYR A 305 -19.69 -1.02 11.15
N ARG A 306 -19.80 0.10 11.86
CA ARG A 306 -19.18 0.34 13.16
C ARG A 306 -20.12 1.13 14.04
N GLU A 307 -19.92 0.96 15.32
CA GLU A 307 -20.69 1.61 16.36
C GLU A 307 -19.73 2.22 17.38
N ILE A 308 -19.95 3.48 17.73
CA ILE A 308 -19.12 4.19 18.70
C ILE A 308 -19.97 5.02 19.66
N GLY A 309 -19.68 4.92 20.96
CA GLY A 309 -20.32 5.75 21.98
C GLY A 309 -19.64 7.11 22.10
N LEU A 310 -20.42 8.14 22.40
CA LEU A 310 -19.95 9.43 22.88
C LEU A 310 -20.12 9.50 24.39
N ASP A 311 -19.24 10.21 25.10
CA ASP A 311 -19.38 10.46 26.54
C ASP A 311 -20.60 11.36 26.86
N HIS A 312 -20.95 11.47 28.14
CA HIS A 312 -22.09 12.27 28.59
C HIS A 312 -22.00 13.74 28.15
N GLN A 313 -20.85 14.39 28.33
CA GLN A 313 -20.69 15.80 28.05
C GLN A 313 -20.78 16.08 26.55
N THR A 314 -20.06 15.30 25.74
CA THR A 314 -20.12 15.42 24.28
C THR A 314 -21.53 15.12 23.78
N SER A 315 -22.20 14.11 24.35
CA SER A 315 -23.57 13.77 23.95
C SER A 315 -24.56 14.90 24.23
N LEU A 316 -24.47 15.56 25.39
CA LEU A 316 -25.31 16.70 25.73
C LEU A 316 -25.06 17.90 24.81
N VAL A 317 -23.80 18.17 24.47
CA VAL A 317 -23.44 19.21 23.49
C VAL A 317 -24.07 18.92 22.13
N PHE A 318 -24.01 17.68 21.65
CA PHE A 318 -24.63 17.28 20.38
C PHE A 318 -26.16 17.31 20.44
N LYS A 319 -26.78 16.94 21.55
CA LYS A 319 -28.24 17.03 21.74
C LYS A 319 -28.71 18.47 21.68
N LYS A 320 -28.00 19.39 22.35
CA LYS A 320 -28.28 20.83 22.29
C LYS A 320 -28.11 21.37 20.87
N TYR A 321 -27.06 20.97 20.18
CA TYR A 321 -26.81 21.40 18.80
C TYR A 321 -27.84 20.85 17.80
N ARG A 322 -28.30 19.60 17.99
CA ARG A 322 -29.37 19.00 17.17
C ARG A 322 -30.65 19.82 17.22
N GLY A 323 -31.05 20.29 18.40
CA GLY A 323 -32.30 21.03 18.58
C GLY A 323 -33.49 20.27 17.99
N MET A 324 -34.23 20.92 17.08
CA MET A 324 -35.39 20.33 16.39
C MET A 324 -35.04 19.69 15.02
N ALA A 325 -33.76 19.50 14.70
CA ALA A 325 -33.36 18.90 13.44
C ALA A 325 -33.90 17.46 13.29
N SER A 326 -34.43 17.17 12.10
CA SER A 326 -34.95 15.85 11.75
C SER A 326 -33.82 14.86 11.50
N ASP A 327 -34.12 13.56 11.62
CA ASP A 327 -33.14 12.48 11.45
C ASP A 327 -32.49 12.44 10.06
N LYS A 328 -33.19 12.94 9.04
CA LYS A 328 -32.69 13.00 7.65
C LYS A 328 -31.76 14.18 7.38
N MET A 329 -31.60 15.09 8.33
CA MET A 329 -30.72 16.24 8.16
C MET A 329 -29.26 15.87 8.44
N PRO A 330 -28.30 16.44 7.68
CA PRO A 330 -26.88 16.29 7.99
C PRO A 330 -26.56 16.87 9.37
N VAL A 331 -25.67 16.19 10.11
CA VAL A 331 -25.14 16.73 11.38
C VAL A 331 -24.38 18.03 11.13
N PHE A 332 -23.55 18.03 10.08
CA PHE A 332 -22.81 19.21 9.65
C PHE A 332 -23.27 19.64 8.27
N ALA A 333 -24.34 20.43 8.21
CA ALA A 333 -24.79 21.00 6.95
C ALA A 333 -23.78 22.02 6.38
N ASN A 334 -23.58 21.92 5.07
CA ASN A 334 -22.79 22.87 4.30
C ASN A 334 -23.61 24.15 4.07
N MET A 335 -23.02 25.29 4.44
CA MET A 335 -23.63 26.61 4.32
C MET A 335 -23.08 27.39 3.13
N SER A 336 -22.52 26.69 2.14
CA SER A 336 -22.01 27.32 0.92
C SER A 336 -23.12 28.13 0.21
N PRO A 337 -22.79 29.28 -0.39
CA PRO A 337 -23.72 30.02 -1.25
C PRO A 337 -24.18 29.20 -2.47
N ASP A 338 -23.35 28.25 -2.91
CA ASP A 338 -23.63 27.35 -4.03
C ASP A 338 -24.84 26.45 -3.74
N PRO A 339 -25.97 26.60 -4.45
CA PRO A 339 -27.18 25.81 -4.24
C PRO A 339 -26.95 24.30 -4.39
N ALA A 340 -25.99 23.89 -5.24
CA ALA A 340 -25.67 22.47 -5.45
C ALA A 340 -24.96 21.84 -4.24
N LYS A 341 -24.41 22.66 -3.34
CA LYS A 341 -23.69 22.22 -2.14
C LYS A 341 -24.43 22.53 -0.86
N LYS A 342 -25.28 23.56 -0.87
CA LYS A 342 -26.03 24.02 0.31
C LYS A 342 -26.93 22.92 0.84
N GLY A 343 -26.92 22.74 2.15
CA GLY A 343 -27.74 21.72 2.82
C GLY A 343 -27.21 20.29 2.73
N LEU A 344 -26.20 20.00 1.89
CA LEU A 344 -25.51 18.71 1.91
C LEU A 344 -24.56 18.60 3.10
N PRO A 345 -24.20 17.38 3.55
CA PRO A 345 -23.18 17.22 4.57
C PRO A 345 -21.83 17.81 4.14
N LEU A 346 -21.06 18.34 5.10
CA LEU A 346 -19.69 18.81 4.85
C LEU A 346 -18.84 17.73 4.19
N SER A 347 -18.06 18.11 3.19
CA SER A 347 -17.09 17.21 2.57
C SER A 347 -15.89 16.95 3.48
N ASP A 348 -15.17 15.85 3.23
CA ASP A 348 -13.91 15.56 3.92
C ASP A 348 -12.90 16.72 3.82
N ARG A 349 -12.87 17.42 2.68
CA ARG A 349 -12.04 18.62 2.43
C ARG A 349 -12.50 19.80 3.28
N ALA A 350 -13.81 20.03 3.39
CA ALA A 350 -14.33 21.11 4.22
C ALA A 350 -14.00 20.87 5.70
N ILE A 351 -14.14 19.64 6.18
CA ILE A 351 -13.75 19.29 7.56
C ILE A 351 -12.23 19.48 7.77
N LYS A 352 -11.40 19.04 6.83
CA LYS A 352 -9.94 19.27 6.90
C LYS A 352 -9.61 20.76 6.92
N ARG A 353 -10.37 21.60 6.20
CA ARG A 353 -10.19 23.05 6.24
C ARG A 353 -10.54 23.62 7.61
N LEU A 354 -11.65 23.21 8.22
CA LEU A 354 -12.00 23.64 9.59
C LEU A 354 -10.88 23.30 10.60
N ILE A 355 -10.32 22.10 10.49
CA ILE A 355 -9.20 21.65 11.32
C ILE A 355 -7.92 22.44 11.05
N GLN A 356 -7.68 22.82 9.79
CA GLN A 356 -6.55 23.67 9.40
C GLN A 356 -6.69 25.08 9.99
N ASP A 357 -7.88 25.69 9.95
CA ASP A 357 -8.10 27.01 10.54
C ASP A 357 -7.86 26.97 12.07
N ILE A 358 -8.29 25.90 12.76
CA ILE A 358 -7.97 25.68 14.19
C ILE A 358 -6.46 25.61 14.42
N SER A 359 -5.73 24.93 13.53
CA SER A 359 -4.27 24.79 13.60
C SER A 359 -3.58 26.15 13.48
N GLU A 360 -4.07 27.00 12.59
CA GLU A 360 -3.56 28.36 12.35
C GLU A 360 -3.82 29.28 13.55
N VAL A 361 -5.04 29.29 14.11
CA VAL A 361 -5.37 30.09 15.30
C VAL A 361 -4.60 29.63 16.54
N ALA A 362 -4.52 28.33 16.77
CA ALA A 362 -3.82 27.78 17.93
C ALA A 362 -2.28 27.83 17.78
N LYS A 363 -1.78 28.06 16.56
CA LYS A 363 -0.35 27.95 16.21
C LYS A 363 0.26 26.58 16.58
N VAL A 364 -0.55 25.53 16.46
CA VAL A 364 -0.16 24.12 16.74
C VAL A 364 -0.42 23.31 15.49
N LYS A 365 0.62 22.66 14.95
CA LYS A 365 0.52 21.86 13.73
C LYS A 365 -0.13 20.51 14.02
N PHE A 366 -1.31 20.25 13.46
CA PHE A 366 -1.99 18.96 13.64
C PHE A 366 -2.92 18.63 12.47
N SER A 367 -3.55 17.45 12.50
CA SER A 367 -4.55 17.03 11.53
C SER A 367 -5.61 16.14 12.18
N CYS A 368 -6.71 15.83 11.47
CA CYS A 368 -7.74 14.92 11.99
C CYS A 368 -7.18 13.56 12.43
N HIS A 369 -6.15 13.06 11.74
CA HIS A 369 -5.55 11.77 12.10
C HIS A 369 -4.73 11.85 13.40
N TRP A 370 -4.17 13.01 13.73
CA TRP A 370 -3.49 13.23 15.01
C TRP A 370 -4.50 13.25 16.15
N LEU A 371 -5.66 13.91 15.98
CA LEU A 371 -6.73 13.86 16.98
C LEU A 371 -7.19 12.42 17.26
N ARG A 372 -7.40 11.64 16.20
CA ARG A 372 -7.73 10.22 16.33
C ARG A 372 -6.63 9.42 17.02
N HIS A 373 -5.36 9.72 16.75
CA HIS A 373 -4.23 9.07 17.41
C HIS A 373 -4.19 9.43 18.89
N SER A 374 -4.32 10.71 19.21
CA SER A 374 -4.39 11.23 20.58
C SER A 374 -5.56 10.63 21.37
N HIS A 375 -6.72 10.43 20.74
CA HIS A 375 -7.84 9.68 21.31
C HIS A 375 -7.43 8.24 21.63
N ALA A 376 -6.88 7.52 20.65
CA ALA A 376 -6.53 6.12 20.79
C ALA A 376 -5.47 5.89 21.89
N THR A 377 -4.42 6.71 21.93
CA THR A 377 -3.36 6.65 22.95
C THR A 377 -3.94 6.86 24.35
N ARG A 378 -4.74 7.91 24.56
CA ARG A 378 -5.39 8.18 25.85
C ARG A 378 -6.41 7.11 26.24
N ALA A 379 -7.15 6.57 25.26
CA ALA A 379 -8.11 5.50 25.52
C ALA A 379 -7.42 4.21 25.99
N VAL A 380 -6.26 3.87 25.42
CA VAL A 380 -5.48 2.68 25.82
C VAL A 380 -4.93 2.80 27.25
N GLU A 381 -4.74 4.01 27.77
CA GLU A 381 -4.34 4.21 29.18
C GLU A 381 -5.45 3.82 30.17
N HIS A 382 -6.72 3.78 29.72
CA HIS A 382 -7.89 3.54 30.58
C HIS A 382 -8.77 2.36 30.15
N LYS A 383 -8.54 1.78 28.96
CA LYS A 383 -9.32 0.67 28.39
C LYS A 383 -8.41 -0.42 27.84
N ASN A 384 -8.97 -1.62 27.75
CA ASN A 384 -8.27 -2.73 27.13
C ASN A 384 -7.95 -2.41 25.65
N VAL A 385 -6.70 -2.69 25.25
CA VAL A 385 -6.19 -2.46 23.88
C VAL A 385 -7.08 -3.11 22.80
N PHE A 386 -7.62 -4.30 23.08
CA PHE A 386 -8.51 -5.02 22.15
C PHE A 386 -9.86 -4.31 21.98
N GLU A 387 -10.42 -3.74 23.05
CA GLU A 387 -11.66 -2.95 22.99
C GLU A 387 -11.45 -1.67 22.19
N VAL A 388 -10.36 -0.95 22.46
CA VAL A 388 -10.00 0.27 21.70
C VAL A 388 -9.76 -0.07 20.23
N GLN A 389 -9.11 -1.19 19.93
CA GLN A 389 -8.93 -1.69 18.56
C GLN A 389 -10.26 -1.96 17.85
N ASN A 390 -11.20 -2.61 18.54
CA ASN A 390 -12.52 -2.95 18.00
C ASN A 390 -13.33 -1.69 17.73
N GLN A 391 -13.37 -0.74 18.68
CA GLN A 391 -14.05 0.55 18.52
C GLN A 391 -13.48 1.39 17.37
N LEU A 392 -12.15 1.44 17.26
CA LEU A 392 -11.48 2.12 16.16
C LEU A 392 -11.51 1.30 14.85
N GLY A 393 -11.99 0.06 14.89
CA GLY A 393 -12.07 -0.90 13.79
C GLY A 393 -10.75 -1.02 13.01
N HIS A 394 -9.66 -1.31 13.71
CA HIS A 394 -8.39 -1.66 13.07
C HIS A 394 -8.37 -3.14 12.69
N SER A 395 -8.13 -3.44 11.41
CA SER A 395 -8.10 -4.81 10.89
C SER A 395 -6.81 -5.57 11.20
N LYS A 396 -5.76 -4.87 11.64
CA LYS A 396 -4.47 -5.45 12.02
C LYS A 396 -4.11 -5.00 13.43
N THR A 397 -3.78 -5.96 14.30
CA THR A 397 -3.34 -5.72 15.69
C THR A 397 -2.09 -4.84 15.76
N ASP A 398 -1.19 -4.92 14.77
CA ASP A 398 0.02 -4.10 14.70
C ASP A 398 -0.27 -2.59 14.62
N THR A 399 -1.44 -2.19 14.11
CA THR A 399 -1.80 -0.77 14.09
C THR A 399 -2.26 -0.24 15.44
N THR A 400 -2.62 -1.13 16.38
CA THR A 400 -3.00 -0.77 17.75
C THR A 400 -1.80 -0.82 18.70
N LYS A 401 -0.81 -1.69 18.45
CA LYS A 401 0.46 -1.72 19.21
C LYS A 401 1.15 -0.35 19.24
N ALA A 402 1.02 0.43 18.17
CA ALA A 402 1.54 1.80 18.09
C ALA A 402 0.95 2.78 19.13
N TYR A 403 -0.21 2.47 19.73
CA TYR A 403 -0.81 3.29 20.79
C TYR A 403 -0.40 2.87 22.20
N VAL A 404 0.18 1.68 22.35
CA VAL A 404 0.57 1.16 23.67
C VAL A 404 1.91 1.76 24.02
N ARG A 405 1.90 2.69 24.99
CA ARG A 405 3.12 3.12 25.68
C ARG A 405 3.54 2.00 26.62
N THR A 406 4.48 1.15 26.21
CA THR A 406 5.11 0.23 27.14
C THR A 406 5.89 1.07 28.16
N LYS A 407 5.45 1.08 29.42
CA LYS A 407 6.30 1.50 30.54
C LYS A 407 7.50 0.56 30.52
N LYS A 408 8.66 1.05 30.05
CA LYS A 408 9.87 0.25 29.81
C LYS A 408 10.38 -0.47 31.08
N ASP A 409 9.92 -0.04 32.26
CA ASP A 409 10.53 -0.39 33.53
C ASP A 409 9.74 -1.42 34.36
N ALA A 410 8.53 -1.80 33.92
CA ALA A 410 7.71 -2.81 34.60
C ALA A 410 7.72 -4.14 33.81
N GLY A 411 8.54 -5.09 34.24
CA GLY A 411 8.53 -6.45 33.69
C GLY A 411 7.17 -7.14 33.93
N THR A 412 6.78 -8.07 33.06
CA THR A 412 5.48 -8.78 33.17
C THR A 412 5.29 -9.47 34.53
N GLY A 413 6.37 -9.86 35.22
CA GLY A 413 6.33 -10.42 36.57
C GLY A 413 5.90 -9.45 37.68
N THR A 414 5.85 -8.13 37.42
CA THR A 414 5.41 -7.13 38.42
C THR A 414 3.88 -7.07 38.59
N VAL A 415 3.13 -7.64 37.64
CA VAL A 415 1.66 -7.68 37.66
C VAL A 415 1.10 -9.10 37.89
N LEU A 416 1.98 -10.08 38.06
CA LEU A 416 1.59 -11.44 38.40
C LEU A 416 1.33 -11.55 39.91
N PRO A 417 0.26 -12.26 40.34
CA PRO A 417 0.09 -12.59 41.74
C PRO A 417 1.30 -13.41 42.20
N ARG A 418 1.87 -13.08 43.36
CA ARG A 418 2.87 -13.93 44.00
C ARG A 418 2.14 -15.06 44.73
N PHE A 419 2.55 -16.29 44.46
CA PHE A 419 2.08 -17.49 45.13
C PHE A 419 2.87 -17.73 46.39
#